data_AF-A0A8T4FXX8-F1
#
_entry.id   AF-A0A8T4FXX8-F1
#
_cell.length_a   1.000
_cell.length_b   1.000
_cell.length_c   1.000
_cell.angle_alpha   90.00
_cell.angle_beta   90.00
_cell.angle_gamma   90.00
#
_symmetry.space_group_name_H-M   'P 1'
#
loop_
_entity.id
_entity.type
_entity.pdbx_description
1 polymer ?
#
loop_
_entity_poly.entity_id
_entity_poly.type
_entity_poly.pdbx_seq_one_letter_code
_entity_poly.pdbx_strand_id
1 'polypeptide(L)'
;MIKIAHISDTHITQEPAFKSYAYDLIVNEINRGDFDLVIHTGDVTNQGLKEEYEHASYLIRKIETPLIVLPGNHDARNVGYELFEKYIGPLYGVYERDDLVIIWVDSTIPDLSDGRIGGYKFRWLKEKLEEYSHKKFKIVAAHHHLVPLPDTGRERNVLFNAGDVLDLLLRHEVNLYLCGHKHVPNVYSIEDLVVVNAGCTSCRKTRKGDVNSYNIIKLTGDGQIDVTIRRVTGDELKKSYKSVKPKIFIPKGKHLLRIIQMSESNVSDRIYFRKRILENAIRAINEKYKPDLVIHCGDIVDVGIERYYEMAAEYYAKLKTEKLIVPGHNDITYLGYDLFREYFGEPEIKEFGDFVFIPILTAQYETSIGVVGRIGQKILRSKLEEYKEKFTAVVMHHNLVPIPRSRELGFLEDAGNVLKILTEERTELVMTGHGGNAFGVRIERTPVINAGSISWELHRNPFGNSFNLIDIYEDIIVAFEIQATWGSRKLLGIWKIKTEVPWKN
;
A
#
# COMPACT_ATOMS: atom_id res chain seq x y z
N MET A 1 8.96 -3.51 -28.66
CA MET A 1 8.79 -2.45 -27.64
C MET A 1 7.35 -1.99 -27.76
N ILE A 2 6.66 -1.72 -26.65
CA ILE A 2 5.31 -1.16 -26.66
C ILE A 2 5.36 0.19 -25.93
N LYS A 3 4.79 1.24 -26.53
CA LYS A 3 4.73 2.58 -25.94
C LYS A 3 3.28 3.00 -25.69
N ILE A 4 2.93 3.21 -24.42
CA ILE A 4 1.57 3.52 -23.97
C ILE A 4 1.53 4.96 -23.45
N ALA A 5 0.54 5.74 -23.88
CA ALA A 5 0.18 6.98 -23.21
C ALA A 5 -0.87 6.67 -22.14
N HIS A 6 -0.61 7.05 -20.89
CA HIS A 6 -1.55 6.88 -19.80
C HIS A 6 -2.05 8.24 -19.33
N ILE A 7 -3.33 8.51 -19.59
CA ILE A 7 -4.07 9.72 -19.22
C ILE A 7 -5.14 9.38 -18.18
N SER A 8 -5.64 10.38 -17.46
CA SER A 8 -6.69 10.19 -16.46
C SER A 8 -7.30 11.52 -16.04
N ASP A 9 -8.49 11.46 -15.43
CA ASP A 9 -9.12 12.58 -14.74
C ASP A 9 -9.26 13.80 -15.65
N THR A 10 -9.75 13.60 -16.88
CA THR A 10 -9.97 14.70 -17.83
C THR A 10 -11.05 15.65 -17.36
N HIS A 11 -12.06 15.15 -16.64
CA HIS A 11 -13.22 15.90 -16.14
C HIS A 11 -13.81 16.84 -17.19
N ILE A 12 -14.16 16.29 -18.34
CA ILE A 12 -14.75 17.01 -19.46
C ILE A 12 -16.12 17.53 -19.01
N THR A 13 -16.26 18.85 -19.11
CA THR A 13 -17.47 19.59 -18.79
C THR A 13 -17.45 20.92 -19.54
N GLN A 14 -18.57 21.65 -19.55
CA GLN A 14 -18.62 23.02 -20.08
C GLN A 14 -18.20 24.07 -19.04
N GLU A 15 -18.01 23.65 -17.79
CA GLU A 15 -17.57 24.52 -16.70
C GLU A 15 -16.06 24.81 -16.72
N PRO A 16 -15.61 25.90 -16.04
CA PRO A 16 -14.18 26.21 -15.87
C PRO A 16 -13.34 25.14 -15.17
N ALA A 17 -13.97 24.07 -14.65
CA ALA A 17 -13.27 22.93 -14.10
C ALA A 17 -12.43 22.20 -15.16
N PHE A 18 -12.88 22.19 -16.42
CA PHE A 18 -12.19 21.61 -17.57
C PHE A 18 -11.22 22.62 -18.21
N LYS A 19 -9.96 22.23 -18.33
CA LYS A 19 -8.88 22.98 -18.97
C LYS A 19 -8.65 22.45 -20.39
N SER A 20 -9.46 22.91 -21.32
CA SER A 20 -9.38 22.50 -22.74
C SER A 20 -7.98 22.67 -23.35
N TYR A 21 -7.27 23.75 -23.03
CA TYR A 21 -5.91 23.97 -23.54
C TYR A 21 -4.95 22.84 -23.13
N ALA A 22 -5.06 22.32 -21.90
CA ALA A 22 -4.19 21.24 -21.42
C ALA A 22 -4.54 19.92 -22.10
N TYR A 23 -5.84 19.66 -22.29
CA TYR A 23 -6.33 18.53 -23.08
C TYR A 23 -5.76 18.56 -24.50
N ASP A 24 -5.94 19.67 -25.22
CA ASP A 24 -5.51 19.79 -26.61
C ASP A 24 -3.97 19.69 -26.73
N LEU A 25 -3.20 20.26 -25.80
CA LEU A 25 -1.74 20.11 -25.78
C LEU A 25 -1.32 18.63 -25.66
N ILE A 26 -1.89 17.91 -24.69
CA ILE A 26 -1.55 16.51 -24.44
C ILE A 26 -2.00 15.62 -25.60
N VAL A 27 -3.24 15.79 -26.10
CA VAL A 27 -3.75 15.00 -27.23
C VAL A 27 -2.95 15.25 -28.50
N ASN A 28 -2.60 16.50 -28.81
CA ASN A 28 -1.74 16.81 -29.96
C ASN A 28 -0.36 16.17 -29.83
N GLU A 29 0.20 16.12 -28.63
CA GLU A 29 1.48 15.46 -28.39
C GLU A 29 1.39 13.94 -28.53
N ILE A 30 0.30 13.34 -28.04
CA ILE A 30 0.02 11.91 -28.21
C ILE A 30 -0.12 11.56 -29.70
N ASN A 31 -0.94 12.31 -30.45
CA ASN A 31 -1.16 12.04 -31.88
C ASN A 31 0.12 12.24 -32.73
N ARG A 32 1.00 13.18 -32.34
CA ARG A 32 2.31 13.37 -32.99
C ARG A 32 3.35 12.34 -32.56
N GLY A 33 3.12 11.64 -31.46
CA GLY A 33 4.01 10.63 -30.91
C GLY A 33 3.79 9.24 -31.51
N ASP A 34 4.78 8.38 -31.35
CA ASP A 34 4.77 6.97 -31.74
C ASP A 34 4.14 6.08 -30.64
N PHE A 35 2.90 6.38 -30.22
CA PHE A 35 2.20 5.56 -29.23
C PHE A 35 1.47 4.39 -29.88
N ASP A 36 1.60 3.21 -29.27
CA ASP A 36 0.88 2.00 -29.66
C ASP A 36 -0.57 1.98 -29.14
N LEU A 37 -0.80 2.64 -28.01
CA LEU A 37 -2.05 2.61 -27.26
C LEU A 37 -2.14 3.81 -26.31
N VAL A 38 -3.35 4.28 -26.07
CA VAL A 38 -3.71 5.21 -24.99
C VAL A 38 -4.61 4.49 -23.99
N ILE A 39 -4.35 4.68 -22.70
CA ILE A 39 -5.21 4.18 -21.62
C ILE A 39 -5.67 5.37 -20.79
N HIS A 40 -6.99 5.55 -20.69
CA HIS A 40 -7.62 6.56 -19.85
C HIS A 40 -8.22 5.93 -18.59
N THR A 41 -7.61 6.18 -17.43
CA THR A 41 -7.97 5.52 -16.16
C THR A 41 -9.12 6.19 -15.39
N GLY A 42 -10.19 6.60 -16.07
CA GLY A 42 -11.41 7.13 -15.43
C GLY A 42 -11.45 8.62 -15.13
N ASP A 43 -12.62 9.06 -14.67
CA ASP A 43 -13.04 10.44 -14.49
C ASP A 43 -13.00 11.23 -15.81
N VAL A 44 -13.64 10.63 -16.82
CA VAL A 44 -13.81 11.22 -18.14
C VAL A 44 -14.64 12.50 -18.04
N THR A 45 -15.76 12.43 -17.33
CA THR A 45 -16.72 13.51 -17.07
C THR A 45 -16.55 14.10 -15.67
N ASN A 46 -17.20 15.23 -15.37
CA ASN A 46 -17.09 15.87 -14.06
C ASN A 46 -18.27 15.52 -13.14
N GLN A 47 -19.44 15.18 -13.66
CA GLN A 47 -20.65 14.90 -12.88
C GLN A 47 -21.47 13.72 -13.43
N GLY A 48 -20.98 13.02 -14.45
CA GLY A 48 -21.70 11.89 -15.05
C GLY A 48 -22.97 12.30 -15.78
N LEU A 49 -23.07 13.56 -16.23
CA LEU A 49 -24.25 14.09 -16.92
C LEU A 49 -24.23 13.78 -18.41
N LYS A 50 -25.42 13.68 -19.02
CA LYS A 50 -25.59 13.34 -20.44
C LYS A 50 -24.84 14.32 -21.36
N GLU A 51 -24.93 15.61 -21.10
CA GLU A 51 -24.29 16.65 -21.92
C GLU A 51 -22.76 16.58 -21.81
N GLU A 52 -22.24 16.17 -20.64
CA GLU A 52 -20.81 15.94 -20.45
C GLU A 52 -20.34 14.71 -21.23
N TYR A 53 -21.13 13.64 -21.27
CA TYR A 53 -20.83 12.46 -22.08
C TYR A 53 -20.91 12.72 -23.58
N GLU A 54 -21.88 13.52 -24.03
CA GLU A 54 -21.98 13.95 -25.43
C GLU A 54 -20.72 14.72 -25.84
N HIS A 55 -20.30 15.67 -25.00
CA HIS A 55 -19.06 16.43 -25.21
C HIS A 55 -17.81 15.54 -25.14
N ALA A 56 -17.73 14.66 -24.14
CA ALA A 56 -16.60 13.75 -23.97
C ALA A 56 -16.45 12.79 -25.15
N SER A 57 -17.55 12.25 -25.68
CA SER A 57 -17.54 11.39 -26.86
C SER A 57 -16.91 12.09 -28.06
N TYR A 58 -17.15 13.40 -28.23
CA TYR A 58 -16.54 14.19 -29.30
C TYR A 58 -15.05 14.41 -29.08
N LEU A 59 -14.65 14.80 -27.86
CA LEU A 59 -13.25 15.08 -27.56
C LEU A 59 -12.39 13.81 -27.63
N ILE A 60 -12.84 12.71 -27.04
CA ILE A 60 -12.12 11.44 -27.03
C ILE A 60 -11.82 10.93 -28.44
N ARG A 61 -12.73 11.15 -29.41
CA ARG A 61 -12.49 10.81 -30.82
C ARG A 61 -11.35 11.60 -31.49
N LYS A 62 -10.84 12.67 -30.87
CA LYS A 62 -9.63 13.37 -31.34
C LYS A 62 -8.35 12.58 -31.07
N ILE A 63 -8.36 11.59 -30.19
CA ILE A 63 -7.21 10.71 -29.96
C ILE A 63 -7.18 9.71 -31.13
N GLU A 64 -6.17 9.82 -31.99
CA GLU A 64 -6.05 9.01 -33.22
C GLU A 64 -5.45 7.62 -32.95
N THR A 65 -4.76 7.48 -31.82
CA THR A 65 -4.16 6.23 -31.35
C THR A 65 -5.25 5.32 -30.75
N PRO A 66 -5.15 3.98 -30.88
CA PRO A 66 -6.06 3.05 -30.20
C PRO A 66 -6.22 3.39 -28.72
N LEU A 67 -7.45 3.37 -28.21
CA LEU A 67 -7.79 3.92 -26.90
C LEU A 67 -8.61 2.93 -26.08
N ILE A 68 -8.17 2.71 -24.84
CA ILE A 68 -8.95 2.03 -23.79
C ILE A 68 -9.38 3.08 -22.77
N VAL A 69 -10.68 3.13 -22.46
CA VAL A 69 -11.25 4.03 -21.45
C VAL A 69 -12.00 3.20 -20.44
N LEU A 70 -11.74 3.44 -19.15
CA LEU A 70 -12.47 2.84 -18.04
C LEU A 70 -13.14 3.94 -17.20
N PRO A 71 -14.22 3.63 -16.45
CA PRO A 71 -14.95 4.65 -15.68
C PRO A 71 -14.23 5.03 -14.39
N GLY A 72 -14.37 6.30 -13.99
CA GLY A 72 -14.04 6.79 -12.66
C GLY A 72 -15.27 7.13 -11.83
N ASN A 73 -15.05 7.53 -10.57
CA ASN A 73 -16.16 7.74 -9.64
C ASN A 73 -17.05 8.93 -10.04
N HIS A 74 -16.53 9.91 -10.77
CA HIS A 74 -17.34 11.01 -11.32
C HIS A 74 -18.21 10.55 -12.50
N ASP A 75 -17.73 9.57 -13.28
CA ASP A 75 -18.46 8.98 -14.40
C ASP A 75 -19.68 8.17 -13.94
N ALA A 76 -19.58 7.52 -12.77
CA ALA A 76 -20.64 6.67 -12.22
C ALA A 76 -21.77 7.44 -11.51
N ARG A 77 -21.64 8.76 -11.32
CA ARG A 77 -22.65 9.60 -10.66
C ARG A 77 -23.93 9.69 -11.47
N ASN A 78 -25.08 9.84 -10.82
CA ASN A 78 -26.36 10.09 -11.47
C ASN A 78 -26.73 9.02 -12.52
N VAL A 79 -26.47 7.75 -12.21
CA VAL A 79 -26.63 6.62 -13.17
C VAL A 79 -25.72 6.75 -14.40
N GLY A 80 -24.66 7.55 -14.29
CA GLY A 80 -23.74 7.83 -15.38
C GLY A 80 -22.97 6.61 -15.88
N TYR A 81 -22.94 5.49 -15.16
CA TYR A 81 -22.37 4.25 -15.66
C TYR A 81 -23.11 3.70 -16.91
N GLU A 82 -24.44 3.89 -17.02
CA GLU A 82 -25.19 3.53 -18.23
C GLU A 82 -24.83 4.47 -19.41
N LEU A 83 -24.63 5.76 -19.10
CA LEU A 83 -24.19 6.74 -20.08
C LEU A 83 -22.75 6.47 -20.52
N PHE A 84 -21.88 6.03 -19.61
CA PHE A 84 -20.52 5.60 -19.93
C PHE A 84 -20.54 4.47 -20.95
N GLU A 85 -21.32 3.41 -20.73
CA GLU A 85 -21.46 2.29 -21.68
C GLU A 85 -22.00 2.75 -23.04
N LYS A 86 -22.96 3.68 -23.03
CA LYS A 86 -23.56 4.21 -24.26
C LYS A 86 -22.62 5.11 -25.07
N TYR A 87 -21.89 6.01 -24.43
CA TYR A 87 -21.15 7.09 -25.09
C TYR A 87 -19.64 6.84 -25.19
N ILE A 88 -19.07 6.04 -24.28
CA ILE A 88 -17.63 5.84 -24.14
C ILE A 88 -17.26 4.39 -24.45
N GLY A 89 -17.77 3.42 -23.69
CA GLY A 89 -17.42 2.02 -23.88
C GLY A 89 -17.65 1.13 -22.64
N PRO A 90 -17.22 -0.13 -22.69
CA PRO A 90 -17.49 -1.11 -21.65
C PRO A 90 -16.80 -0.77 -20.31
N LEU A 91 -17.49 -1.03 -19.20
CA LEU A 91 -17.02 -0.75 -17.84
C LEU A 91 -15.79 -1.59 -17.42
N TYR A 92 -15.66 -2.79 -17.99
CA TYR A 92 -14.54 -3.71 -17.77
C TYR A 92 -14.31 -4.53 -19.04
N GLY A 93 -13.11 -5.05 -19.23
CA GLY A 93 -12.80 -5.82 -20.42
C GLY A 93 -11.34 -6.20 -20.53
N VAL A 94 -11.02 -6.82 -21.66
CA VAL A 94 -9.69 -7.33 -21.97
C VAL A 94 -9.27 -6.83 -23.35
N TYR A 95 -8.04 -6.37 -23.45
CA TYR A 95 -7.36 -6.07 -24.70
C TYR A 95 -6.10 -6.94 -24.78
N GLU A 96 -5.93 -7.61 -25.90
CA GLU A 96 -4.80 -8.51 -26.16
C GLU A 96 -4.05 -8.03 -27.40
N ARG A 97 -2.72 -8.01 -27.30
CA ARG A 97 -1.83 -7.78 -28.43
C ARG A 97 -0.51 -8.51 -28.20
N ASP A 98 -0.18 -9.46 -29.06
CA ASP A 98 1.04 -10.26 -28.97
C ASP A 98 1.21 -10.86 -27.55
N ASP A 99 2.31 -10.54 -26.86
CA ASP A 99 2.64 -10.99 -25.51
C ASP A 99 2.08 -10.08 -24.39
N LEU A 100 1.25 -9.09 -24.74
CA LEU A 100 0.62 -8.15 -23.82
C LEU A 100 -0.87 -8.47 -23.64
N VAL A 101 -1.32 -8.47 -22.40
CA VAL A 101 -2.72 -8.37 -22.02
C VAL A 101 -2.95 -7.16 -21.12
N ILE A 102 -4.03 -6.44 -21.38
CA ILE A 102 -4.53 -5.35 -20.55
C ILE A 102 -5.93 -5.73 -20.09
N ILE A 103 -6.13 -5.77 -18.78
CA ILE A 103 -7.41 -6.06 -18.16
C ILE A 103 -7.84 -4.81 -17.40
N TRP A 104 -8.91 -4.15 -17.82
CA TRP A 104 -9.48 -3.04 -17.04
C TRP A 104 -10.71 -3.50 -16.30
N VAL A 105 -10.90 -2.94 -15.11
CA VAL A 105 -12.03 -3.26 -14.24
C VAL A 105 -12.60 -1.99 -13.64
N ASP A 106 -13.92 -1.88 -13.70
CA ASP A 106 -14.65 -0.83 -13.02
C ASP A 106 -14.46 -0.97 -11.50
N SER A 107 -13.89 0.06 -10.90
CA SER A 107 -13.67 0.16 -9.45
C SER A 107 -14.68 1.07 -8.76
N THR A 108 -15.62 1.65 -9.49
CA THR A 108 -16.55 2.65 -8.97
C THR A 108 -17.58 2.01 -8.05
N ILE A 109 -18.06 2.83 -7.10
CA ILE A 109 -19.30 2.61 -6.39
C ILE A 109 -20.23 3.75 -6.81
N PRO A 110 -21.42 3.48 -7.36
CA PRO A 110 -22.34 4.52 -7.81
C PRO A 110 -22.53 5.61 -6.75
N ASP A 111 -22.43 6.86 -7.19
CA ASP A 111 -22.59 8.08 -6.38
C ASP A 111 -21.60 8.28 -5.21
N LEU A 112 -20.65 7.37 -4.98
CA LEU A 112 -19.61 7.52 -3.97
C LEU A 112 -18.26 7.87 -4.60
N SER A 113 -17.41 8.56 -3.85
CA SER A 113 -16.02 8.82 -4.26
C SER A 113 -15.07 7.68 -3.89
N ASP A 114 -15.57 6.68 -3.17
CA ASP A 114 -14.82 5.49 -2.80
C ASP A 114 -14.88 4.43 -3.89
N GLY A 115 -13.84 3.60 -3.93
CA GLY A 115 -13.73 2.52 -4.90
C GLY A 115 -13.80 1.14 -4.27
N ARG A 116 -14.33 0.16 -5.02
CA ARG A 116 -14.27 -1.27 -4.68
C ARG A 116 -14.30 -2.11 -5.95
N ILE A 117 -13.43 -3.11 -6.02
CA ILE A 117 -13.59 -4.21 -6.98
C ILE A 117 -14.52 -5.23 -6.34
N GLY A 118 -15.83 -5.10 -6.58
CA GLY A 118 -16.88 -5.94 -5.98
C GLY A 118 -16.69 -7.44 -6.25
N GLY A 119 -17.27 -8.30 -5.40
CA GLY A 119 -16.97 -9.74 -5.39
C GLY A 119 -17.16 -10.47 -6.74
N TYR A 120 -18.14 -10.06 -7.55
CA TYR A 120 -18.29 -10.57 -8.92
C TYR A 120 -17.12 -10.15 -9.83
N LYS A 121 -16.83 -8.84 -9.89
CA LYS A 121 -15.71 -8.27 -10.67
C LYS A 121 -14.35 -8.81 -10.19
N PHE A 122 -14.19 -9.08 -8.90
CA PHE A 122 -12.98 -9.66 -8.34
C PHE A 122 -12.76 -11.11 -8.80
N ARG A 123 -13.81 -11.94 -8.81
CA ARG A 123 -13.73 -13.31 -9.36
C ARG A 123 -13.45 -13.29 -10.86
N TRP A 124 -14.13 -12.43 -11.60
CA TRP A 124 -13.90 -12.25 -13.03
C TRP A 124 -12.45 -11.83 -13.33
N LEU A 125 -11.91 -10.85 -12.58
CA LEU A 125 -10.51 -10.43 -12.72
C LEU A 125 -9.55 -11.60 -12.45
N LYS A 126 -9.81 -12.39 -11.40
CA LYS A 126 -9.03 -13.59 -11.11
C LYS A 126 -9.08 -14.60 -12.26
N GLU A 127 -10.26 -14.91 -12.78
CA GLU A 127 -10.44 -15.84 -13.91
C GLU A 127 -9.68 -15.35 -15.15
N LYS A 128 -9.73 -14.05 -15.46
CA LYS A 128 -8.96 -13.49 -16.57
C LYS A 128 -7.45 -13.52 -16.33
N LEU A 129 -6.98 -13.25 -15.12
CA LEU A 129 -5.57 -13.39 -14.78
C LEU A 129 -5.08 -14.85 -14.86
N GLU A 130 -5.95 -15.83 -14.59
CA GLU A 130 -5.67 -17.24 -14.80
C GLU A 130 -5.63 -17.60 -16.30
N GLU A 131 -6.61 -17.14 -17.08
CA GLU A 131 -6.71 -17.32 -18.53
C GLU A 131 -5.46 -16.78 -19.27
N TYR A 132 -5.03 -15.57 -18.91
CA TYR A 132 -3.87 -14.91 -19.53
C TYR A 132 -2.56 -15.11 -18.74
N SER A 133 -2.49 -16.14 -17.89
CA SER A 133 -1.28 -16.46 -17.12
C SER A 133 -0.03 -16.67 -17.99
N HIS A 134 -0.22 -17.12 -19.23
CA HIS A 134 0.83 -17.35 -20.23
C HIS A 134 1.40 -16.07 -20.85
N LYS A 135 0.74 -14.91 -20.69
CA LYS A 135 1.19 -13.63 -21.25
C LYS A 135 2.37 -13.06 -20.47
N LYS A 136 3.34 -12.53 -21.20
CA LYS A 136 4.57 -11.96 -20.63
C LYS A 136 4.32 -10.63 -19.93
N PHE A 137 3.49 -9.77 -20.52
CA PHE A 137 3.12 -8.49 -19.95
C PHE A 137 1.64 -8.51 -19.58
N LYS A 138 1.36 -8.37 -18.29
CA LYS A 138 0.02 -8.24 -17.72
C LYS A 138 -0.12 -6.85 -17.13
N ILE A 139 -1.06 -6.07 -17.65
CA ILE A 139 -1.44 -4.76 -17.11
C ILE A 139 -2.85 -4.87 -16.57
N VAL A 140 -3.05 -4.42 -15.34
CA VAL A 140 -4.40 -4.21 -14.78
C VAL A 140 -4.65 -2.72 -14.63
N ALA A 141 -5.83 -2.25 -15.03
CA ALA A 141 -6.20 -0.84 -14.93
C ALA A 141 -7.52 -0.66 -14.16
N ALA A 142 -7.52 0.24 -13.19
CA ALA A 142 -8.71 0.65 -12.45
C ALA A 142 -8.54 2.11 -11.99
N HIS A 143 -9.63 2.85 -11.87
CA HIS A 143 -9.56 4.27 -11.53
C HIS A 143 -8.95 4.54 -10.15
N HIS A 144 -9.38 3.82 -9.11
CA HIS A 144 -8.92 4.03 -7.73
C HIS A 144 -7.53 3.43 -7.49
N HIS A 145 -6.69 4.15 -6.75
CA HIS A 145 -5.32 3.72 -6.43
C HIS A 145 -5.30 2.60 -5.39
N LEU A 146 -4.28 1.72 -5.50
CA LEU A 146 -4.07 0.59 -4.60
C LEU A 146 -3.36 0.97 -3.32
N VAL A 147 -2.36 1.84 -3.40
CA VAL A 147 -1.55 2.24 -2.25
C VAL A 147 -1.75 3.72 -1.94
N PRO A 148 -1.46 4.16 -0.71
CA PRO A 148 -1.44 5.57 -0.36
C PRO A 148 -0.54 6.39 -1.28
N LEU A 149 -0.95 7.63 -1.56
CA LEU A 149 -0.26 8.55 -2.45
C LEU A 149 0.17 9.81 -1.68
N PRO A 150 1.41 10.29 -1.88
CA PRO A 150 1.89 11.47 -1.19
C PRO A 150 1.18 12.74 -1.63
N ASP A 151 1.28 13.79 -0.81
CA ASP A 151 0.84 15.14 -1.15
C ASP A 151 -0.67 15.25 -1.53
N THR A 152 -1.50 14.27 -1.14
CA THR A 152 -2.96 14.24 -1.40
C THR A 152 -3.80 14.95 -0.33
N GLY A 153 -3.21 15.28 0.81
CA GLY A 153 -3.92 15.77 1.99
C GLY A 153 -4.18 14.63 2.98
N ARG A 154 -5.44 14.42 3.36
CA ARG A 154 -5.87 13.22 4.07
C ARG A 154 -6.02 12.08 3.07
N GLU A 155 -5.30 10.99 3.31
CA GLU A 155 -5.39 9.74 2.59
C GLU A 155 -6.76 9.11 2.83
N ARG A 156 -7.60 9.16 1.81
CA ARG A 156 -8.97 8.65 1.79
C ARG A 156 -9.20 8.02 0.43
N ASN A 157 -10.09 7.05 0.32
CA ASN A 157 -10.51 6.45 -0.95
C ASN A 157 -9.44 5.59 -1.67
N VAL A 158 -8.46 5.04 -0.94
CA VAL A 158 -7.82 3.80 -1.39
C VAL A 158 -8.94 2.76 -1.61
N LEU A 159 -8.79 1.87 -2.60
CA LEU A 159 -9.75 0.79 -2.84
C LEU A 159 -10.16 0.05 -1.56
N PHE A 160 -11.47 -0.14 -1.32
CA PHE A 160 -12.04 -0.83 -0.16
C PHE A 160 -11.61 -2.30 0.01
N ASN A 161 -11.01 -2.90 -1.01
CA ASN A 161 -10.42 -4.22 -0.94
C ASN A 161 -9.00 -4.21 -1.54
N ALA A 162 -8.29 -3.10 -1.40
CA ALA A 162 -6.95 -2.90 -1.97
C ALA A 162 -5.97 -4.01 -1.56
N GLY A 163 -6.05 -4.51 -0.31
CA GLY A 163 -5.20 -5.61 0.16
C GLY A 163 -5.45 -6.91 -0.62
N ASP A 164 -6.72 -7.26 -0.84
CA ASP A 164 -7.09 -8.46 -1.59
C ASP A 164 -6.73 -8.31 -3.08
N VAL A 165 -6.91 -7.11 -3.64
CA VAL A 165 -6.54 -6.82 -5.03
C VAL A 165 -5.02 -6.88 -5.17
N LEU A 166 -4.25 -6.26 -4.26
CA LEU A 166 -2.80 -6.32 -4.28
C LEU A 166 -2.28 -7.76 -4.18
N ASP A 167 -2.81 -8.58 -3.26
CA ASP A 167 -2.46 -10.00 -3.15
C ASP A 167 -2.77 -10.77 -4.45
N LEU A 168 -3.92 -10.51 -5.08
CA LEU A 168 -4.27 -11.10 -6.37
C LEU A 168 -3.27 -10.71 -7.46
N LEU A 169 -2.97 -9.41 -7.62
CA LEU A 169 -2.07 -8.93 -8.67
C LEU A 169 -0.66 -9.49 -8.51
N LEU A 170 -0.14 -9.55 -7.28
CA LEU A 170 1.18 -10.11 -7.00
C LEU A 170 1.24 -11.62 -7.31
N ARG A 171 0.22 -12.40 -6.90
CA ARG A 171 0.17 -13.85 -7.16
C ARG A 171 0.06 -14.22 -8.63
N HIS A 172 -0.58 -13.35 -9.42
CA HIS A 172 -0.72 -13.54 -10.86
C HIS A 172 0.37 -12.81 -11.65
N GLU A 173 1.45 -12.36 -10.99
CA GLU A 173 2.62 -11.73 -11.61
C GLU A 173 2.24 -10.57 -12.56
N VAL A 174 1.29 -9.72 -12.14
CA VAL A 174 0.91 -8.53 -12.89
C VAL A 174 2.07 -7.54 -12.87
N ASN A 175 2.43 -7.00 -14.04
CA ASN A 175 3.60 -6.14 -14.19
C ASN A 175 3.27 -4.67 -13.91
N LEU A 176 2.09 -4.20 -14.32
CA LEU A 176 1.67 -2.81 -14.11
C LEU A 176 0.23 -2.74 -13.58
N TYR A 177 0.03 -1.86 -12.60
CA TYR A 177 -1.30 -1.38 -12.22
C TYR A 177 -1.43 0.10 -12.55
N LEU A 178 -2.38 0.46 -13.41
CA LEU A 178 -2.60 1.84 -13.85
C LEU A 178 -3.85 2.43 -13.19
N CYS A 179 -3.72 3.61 -12.58
CA CYS A 179 -4.82 4.30 -11.89
C CYS A 179 -4.74 5.84 -11.97
N GLY A 180 -5.76 6.51 -11.40
CA GLY A 180 -5.90 7.98 -11.34
C GLY A 180 -6.50 8.44 -10.01
N HIS A 181 -7.62 9.16 -10.03
CA HIS A 181 -8.47 9.52 -8.88
C HIS A 181 -7.95 10.62 -7.95
N LYS A 182 -6.64 10.65 -7.63
CA LYS A 182 -6.06 11.64 -6.70
C LYS A 182 -5.36 12.81 -7.33
N HIS A 183 -5.23 12.81 -8.65
CA HIS A 183 -4.65 13.92 -9.41
C HIS A 183 -3.19 14.22 -9.03
N VAL A 184 -2.49 13.25 -8.46
CA VAL A 184 -1.06 13.34 -8.11
C VAL A 184 -0.32 12.29 -8.95
N PRO A 185 0.52 12.69 -9.92
CA PRO A 185 1.30 11.73 -10.67
C PRO A 185 2.32 11.07 -9.75
N ASN A 186 2.32 9.75 -9.67
CA ASN A 186 3.21 9.00 -8.79
C ASN A 186 3.48 7.61 -9.36
N VAL A 187 4.68 7.09 -9.10
CA VAL A 187 5.07 5.73 -9.51
C VAL A 187 5.75 5.06 -8.33
N TYR A 188 5.26 3.90 -7.94
CA TYR A 188 5.89 3.03 -6.95
C TYR A 188 6.12 1.64 -7.53
N SER A 189 7.20 0.98 -7.13
CA SER A 189 7.31 -0.48 -7.26
C SER A 189 6.88 -1.17 -5.97
N ILE A 190 6.13 -2.26 -6.11
CA ILE A 190 5.67 -3.13 -5.03
C ILE A 190 6.04 -4.55 -5.43
N GLU A 191 7.08 -5.10 -4.81
CA GLU A 191 7.78 -6.28 -5.32
C GLU A 191 8.19 -6.13 -6.80
N ASP A 192 7.50 -6.83 -7.71
CA ASP A 192 7.69 -6.76 -9.17
C ASP A 192 6.53 -6.06 -9.90
N LEU A 193 5.51 -5.60 -9.16
CA LEU A 193 4.39 -4.81 -9.68
C LEU A 193 4.75 -3.33 -9.68
N VAL A 194 4.62 -2.65 -10.82
CA VAL A 194 4.75 -1.19 -10.91
C VAL A 194 3.36 -0.55 -10.84
N VAL A 195 3.10 0.24 -9.81
CA VAL A 195 1.87 1.02 -9.65
C VAL A 195 2.09 2.42 -10.20
N VAL A 196 1.36 2.77 -11.26
CA VAL A 196 1.45 4.06 -11.94
C VAL A 196 0.15 4.83 -11.73
N ASN A 197 0.22 5.89 -10.93
CA ASN A 197 -0.87 6.83 -10.74
C ASN A 197 -0.70 8.01 -11.71
N ALA A 198 -1.70 8.25 -12.55
CA ALA A 198 -1.75 9.45 -13.37
C ALA A 198 -2.05 10.69 -12.53
N GLY A 199 -1.47 11.80 -12.96
CA GLY A 199 -1.92 13.12 -12.53
C GLY A 199 -3.28 13.45 -13.13
N CYS A 200 -3.62 14.74 -13.16
CA CYS A 200 -4.81 15.19 -13.87
C CYS A 200 -4.46 15.66 -15.30
N THR A 201 -5.07 15.06 -16.31
CA THR A 201 -4.81 15.41 -17.72
C THR A 201 -5.34 16.79 -18.09
N SER A 202 -6.53 17.19 -17.65
CA SER A 202 -7.15 18.43 -18.17
C SER A 202 -8.14 19.11 -17.23
N CYS A 203 -7.90 19.06 -15.93
CA CYS A 203 -8.76 19.66 -14.92
C CYS A 203 -7.99 20.64 -14.03
N ARG A 204 -8.73 21.53 -13.34
CA ARG A 204 -8.15 22.46 -12.35
C ARG A 204 -7.75 21.82 -11.02
N LYS A 205 -8.13 20.56 -10.78
CA LYS A 205 -7.95 19.86 -9.50
C LYS A 205 -6.53 19.29 -9.32
N THR A 206 -5.47 19.96 -9.79
CA THR A 206 -4.09 19.55 -9.46
C THR A 206 -3.78 19.83 -7.98
N ARG A 207 -2.66 19.31 -7.45
CA ARG A 207 -2.29 19.45 -6.03
C ARG A 207 -0.97 20.21 -5.89
N LYS A 208 -0.79 20.95 -4.79
CA LYS A 208 0.48 21.62 -4.42
C LYS A 208 1.07 22.54 -5.52
N GLY A 209 0.22 23.15 -6.34
CA GLY A 209 0.67 23.98 -7.47
C GLY A 209 1.23 23.20 -8.65
N ASP A 210 1.09 21.86 -8.67
CA ASP A 210 1.44 21.04 -9.83
C ASP A 210 0.54 21.38 -11.03
N VAL A 211 0.98 20.97 -12.21
CA VAL A 211 0.33 21.23 -13.50
C VAL A 211 -0.27 19.95 -14.08
N ASN A 212 -1.04 20.12 -15.14
CA ASN A 212 -1.61 18.99 -15.86
C ASN A 212 -0.51 18.10 -16.46
N SER A 213 -0.73 16.80 -16.48
CA SER A 213 0.27 15.82 -16.88
C SER A 213 -0.36 14.55 -17.44
N TYR A 214 0.47 13.77 -18.10
CA TYR A 214 0.19 12.40 -18.49
C TYR A 214 1.45 11.54 -18.33
N ASN A 215 1.30 10.22 -18.40
CA ASN A 215 2.39 9.29 -18.28
C ASN A 215 2.73 8.67 -19.65
N ILE A 216 4.02 8.50 -19.93
CA ILE A 216 4.54 7.73 -21.05
C ILE A 216 5.13 6.45 -20.47
N ILE A 217 4.61 5.30 -20.86
CA ILE A 217 5.05 4.00 -20.38
C ILE A 217 5.68 3.26 -21.55
N LYS A 218 6.92 2.79 -21.39
CA LYS A 218 7.62 1.96 -22.38
C LYS A 218 7.86 0.58 -21.80
N LEU A 219 7.40 -0.43 -22.52
CA LEU A 219 7.64 -1.84 -22.23
C LEU A 219 8.63 -2.40 -23.25
N THR A 220 9.75 -2.90 -22.74
CA THR A 220 10.86 -3.41 -23.55
C THR A 220 10.89 -4.93 -23.56
N GLY A 221 11.48 -5.52 -24.60
CA GLY A 221 11.48 -6.98 -24.78
C GLY A 221 12.22 -7.75 -23.68
N ASP A 222 13.09 -7.12 -22.90
CA ASP A 222 13.82 -7.75 -21.80
C ASP A 222 13.12 -7.59 -20.43
N GLY A 223 11.89 -7.06 -20.42
CA GLY A 223 11.07 -6.91 -19.21
C GLY A 223 11.33 -5.62 -18.42
N GLN A 224 12.03 -4.65 -19.01
CA GLN A 224 12.17 -3.31 -18.44
C GLN A 224 10.93 -2.45 -18.74
N ILE A 225 10.48 -1.73 -17.72
CA ILE A 225 9.34 -0.82 -17.69
C ILE A 225 9.88 0.57 -17.39
N ASP A 226 9.83 1.47 -18.37
CA ASP A 226 10.18 2.87 -18.16
C ASP A 226 8.92 3.72 -18.09
N VAL A 227 8.77 4.49 -17.02
CA VAL A 227 7.64 5.41 -16.81
C VAL A 227 8.19 6.83 -16.79
N THR A 228 7.68 7.67 -17.68
CA THR A 228 7.96 9.11 -17.71
C THR A 228 6.68 9.86 -17.38
N ILE A 229 6.65 10.59 -16.26
CA ILE A 229 5.62 11.58 -16.00
C ILE A 229 5.98 12.82 -16.80
N ARG A 230 5.11 13.24 -17.73
CA ARG A 230 5.30 14.43 -18.56
C ARG A 230 4.25 15.48 -18.25
N ARG A 231 4.72 16.67 -17.87
CA ARG A 231 3.90 17.83 -17.54
C ARG A 231 3.69 18.71 -18.77
N VAL A 232 2.58 19.46 -18.80
CA VAL A 232 2.30 20.43 -19.87
C VAL A 232 3.33 21.58 -19.96
N THR A 233 4.15 21.76 -18.92
CA THR A 233 5.30 22.68 -18.92
C THR A 233 6.50 22.16 -19.72
N GLY A 234 6.49 20.88 -20.08
CA GLY A 234 7.63 20.17 -20.69
C GLY A 234 8.51 19.44 -19.67
N ASP A 235 8.27 19.61 -18.36
CA ASP A 235 9.03 18.92 -17.33
C ASP A 235 8.77 17.40 -17.35
N GLU A 236 9.85 16.61 -17.24
CA GLU A 236 9.79 15.16 -17.23
C GLU A 236 10.40 14.59 -15.94
N LEU A 237 9.73 13.61 -15.34
CA LEU A 237 10.29 12.75 -14.29
C LEU A 237 10.30 11.31 -14.78
N LYS A 238 11.47 10.67 -14.79
CA LYS A 238 11.67 9.31 -15.31
C LYS A 238 11.99 8.32 -14.20
N LYS A 239 11.33 7.17 -14.22
CA LYS A 239 11.66 6.01 -13.39
C LYS A 239 11.72 4.75 -14.26
N SER A 240 12.72 3.92 -14.00
CA SER A 240 12.96 2.67 -14.73
C SER A 240 12.93 1.50 -13.77
N TYR A 241 12.16 0.48 -14.13
CA TYR A 241 11.97 -0.73 -13.35
C TYR A 241 12.28 -1.94 -14.22
N LYS A 242 12.88 -2.97 -13.62
CA LYS A 242 13.13 -4.23 -14.31
C LYS A 242 12.54 -5.34 -13.49
N SER A 243 11.62 -6.10 -14.09
CA SER A 243 11.04 -7.27 -13.44
C SER A 243 12.17 -8.23 -13.07
N VAL A 244 12.28 -8.59 -11.78
CA VAL A 244 13.29 -9.51 -11.31
C VAL A 244 12.59 -10.83 -11.07
N LYS A 245 12.85 -11.84 -11.91
CA LYS A 245 12.35 -13.19 -11.59
C LYS A 245 12.79 -13.58 -10.18
N PRO A 246 11.88 -14.04 -9.29
CA PRO A 246 12.23 -14.43 -7.94
C PRO A 246 13.28 -15.54 -8.01
N LYS A 247 14.51 -15.23 -7.57
CA LYS A 247 15.55 -16.23 -7.37
C LYS A 247 15.32 -16.85 -6.00
N ILE A 248 15.47 -18.16 -5.88
CA ILE A 248 15.52 -18.80 -4.57
C ILE A 248 16.77 -18.26 -3.87
N PHE A 249 16.57 -17.44 -2.84
CA PHE A 249 17.63 -16.92 -2.01
C PHE A 249 17.87 -17.91 -0.88
N ILE A 250 19.07 -18.48 -0.85
CA ILE A 250 19.58 -19.18 0.33
C ILE A 250 20.29 -18.11 1.15
N PRO A 251 19.93 -17.90 2.43
CA PRO A 251 20.68 -17.02 3.32
C PRO A 251 22.16 -17.38 3.26
N LYS A 252 23.00 -16.44 2.83
CA LYS A 252 24.45 -16.58 2.87
C LYS A 252 24.98 -15.54 3.84
N GLY A 253 25.92 -15.94 4.68
CA GLY A 253 26.51 -15.04 5.67
C GLY A 253 25.95 -15.21 7.07
N LYS A 254 26.42 -14.35 7.97
CA LYS A 254 26.14 -14.44 9.40
C LYS A 254 24.68 -14.03 9.70
N HIS A 255 24.05 -14.77 10.61
CA HIS A 255 22.80 -14.34 11.25
C HIS A 255 23.13 -13.20 12.23
N LEU A 256 22.51 -12.04 12.05
CA LEU A 256 22.85 -10.82 12.78
C LEU A 256 21.85 -10.51 13.88
N LEU A 257 20.56 -10.69 13.62
CA LEU A 257 19.50 -10.34 14.56
C LEU A 257 18.25 -11.18 14.33
N ARG A 258 17.61 -11.60 15.41
CA ARG A 258 16.29 -12.23 15.43
C ARG A 258 15.30 -11.37 16.19
N ILE A 259 14.21 -11.03 15.51
CA ILE A 259 13.10 -10.26 16.06
C ILE A 259 11.85 -11.14 16.11
N ILE A 260 11.12 -11.06 17.22
CA ILE A 260 9.70 -11.46 17.23
C ILE A 260 8.86 -10.20 17.13
N GLN A 261 8.00 -10.14 16.12
CA GLN A 261 7.03 -9.05 15.96
C GLN A 261 5.62 -9.59 16.25
N MET A 262 4.87 -8.90 17.10
CA MET A 262 3.52 -9.23 17.53
C MET A 262 2.62 -8.00 17.50
N SER A 263 1.31 -8.20 17.48
CA SER A 263 0.31 -7.14 17.60
C SER A 263 -1.05 -7.72 17.99
N GLU A 264 -2.00 -6.84 18.32
CA GLU A 264 -3.40 -7.17 18.56
C GLU A 264 -3.57 -8.31 19.57
N SER A 265 -2.90 -8.15 20.72
CA SER A 265 -3.09 -9.03 21.86
C SER A 265 -4.49 -8.88 22.43
N ASN A 266 -4.99 -7.64 22.45
CA ASN A 266 -6.32 -7.27 22.94
C ASN A 266 -6.65 -7.93 24.30
N VAL A 267 -5.69 -7.84 25.23
CA VAL A 267 -5.81 -8.38 26.59
C VAL A 267 -7.04 -7.78 27.26
N SER A 268 -7.91 -8.65 27.74
CA SER A 268 -9.18 -8.28 28.39
C SER A 268 -9.77 -9.49 29.14
N ASP A 269 -10.91 -9.28 29.80
CA ASP A 269 -11.76 -10.35 30.33
C ASP A 269 -12.88 -10.75 29.35
N ARG A 270 -12.87 -10.22 28.12
CA ARG A 270 -13.89 -10.52 27.11
C ARG A 270 -13.64 -11.88 26.46
N ILE A 271 -14.73 -12.47 25.94
CA ILE A 271 -14.70 -13.79 25.31
C ILE A 271 -13.73 -13.87 24.11
N TYR A 272 -13.49 -12.75 23.45
CA TYR A 272 -12.61 -12.65 22.28
C TYR A 272 -11.11 -12.68 22.62
N PHE A 273 -10.74 -12.57 23.89
CA PHE A 273 -9.34 -12.69 24.30
C PHE A 273 -8.95 -14.15 24.51
N ARG A 274 -8.06 -14.66 23.67
CA ARG A 274 -7.56 -16.04 23.74
C ARG A 274 -6.37 -16.18 24.68
N LYS A 275 -6.62 -16.08 25.99
CA LYS A 275 -5.61 -16.20 27.06
C LYS A 275 -4.57 -17.32 26.84
N ARG A 276 -5.03 -18.56 26.65
CA ARG A 276 -4.15 -19.72 26.48
C ARG A 276 -3.23 -19.61 25.25
N ILE A 277 -3.70 -18.93 24.20
CA ILE A 277 -2.91 -18.73 22.99
C ILE A 277 -1.77 -17.74 23.26
N LEU A 278 -2.04 -16.63 23.95
CA LEU A 278 -1.00 -15.67 24.34
C LEU A 278 0.05 -16.31 25.26
N GLU A 279 -0.39 -17.09 26.26
CA GLU A 279 0.51 -17.82 27.16
C GLU A 279 1.42 -18.81 26.40
N ASN A 280 0.85 -19.56 25.46
CA ASN A 280 1.60 -20.48 24.62
C ASN A 280 2.62 -19.75 23.72
N ALA A 281 2.22 -18.61 23.14
CA ALA A 281 3.10 -17.78 22.32
C ALA A 281 4.29 -17.25 23.14
N ILE A 282 4.04 -16.66 24.32
CA ILE A 282 5.09 -16.17 25.23
C ILE A 282 6.06 -17.29 25.63
N ARG A 283 5.53 -18.48 25.97
CA ARG A 283 6.37 -19.65 26.26
C ARG A 283 7.26 -20.00 25.06
N ALA A 284 6.68 -20.09 23.86
CA ALA A 284 7.42 -20.40 22.65
C ALA A 284 8.49 -19.34 22.34
N ILE A 285 8.19 -18.06 22.52
CA ILE A 285 9.14 -16.96 22.32
C ILE A 285 10.34 -17.12 23.25
N ASN A 286 10.10 -17.35 24.54
CA ASN A 286 11.14 -17.50 25.55
C ASN A 286 11.98 -18.77 25.39
N GLU A 287 11.35 -19.90 25.05
CA GLU A 287 12.00 -21.22 25.14
C GLU A 287 12.49 -21.74 23.80
N LYS A 288 11.77 -21.45 22.71
CA LYS A 288 12.04 -22.00 21.38
C LYS A 288 12.73 -20.99 20.46
N TYR A 289 12.19 -19.78 20.36
CA TYR A 289 12.66 -18.80 19.37
C TYR A 289 13.83 -17.96 19.88
N LYS A 290 13.81 -17.59 21.17
CA LYS A 290 14.87 -16.85 21.88
C LYS A 290 15.35 -15.64 21.06
N PRO A 291 14.46 -14.66 20.78
CA PRO A 291 14.84 -13.50 19.99
C PRO A 291 15.78 -12.58 20.75
N ASP A 292 16.47 -11.73 20.01
CA ASP A 292 17.25 -10.61 20.52
C ASP A 292 16.33 -9.45 20.92
N LEU A 293 15.21 -9.26 20.21
CA LEU A 293 14.22 -8.22 20.48
C LEU A 293 12.79 -8.71 20.24
N VAL A 294 11.86 -8.30 21.11
CA VAL A 294 10.41 -8.46 20.89
C VAL A 294 9.80 -7.09 20.59
N ILE A 295 9.02 -7.01 19.52
CA ILE A 295 8.35 -5.78 19.10
C ILE A 295 6.84 -6.00 19.14
N HIS A 296 6.11 -5.16 19.87
CA HIS A 296 4.65 -5.16 19.87
C HIS A 296 4.10 -3.91 19.16
N CYS A 297 3.49 -4.11 18.00
CA CYS A 297 2.96 -3.07 17.12
C CYS A 297 1.53 -2.65 17.52
N GLY A 298 1.26 -2.37 18.79
CA GLY A 298 -0.03 -1.85 19.27
C GLY A 298 -1.20 -2.83 19.38
N ASP A 299 -2.28 -2.33 20.00
CA ASP A 299 -3.49 -3.03 20.44
C ASP A 299 -3.18 -4.13 21.46
N ILE A 300 -2.54 -3.71 22.54
CA ILE A 300 -2.13 -4.55 23.66
C ILE A 300 -3.36 -4.91 24.50
N VAL A 301 -4.20 -3.93 24.82
CA VAL A 301 -5.46 -4.09 25.55
C VAL A 301 -6.65 -3.88 24.61
N ASP A 302 -7.78 -4.54 24.90
CA ASP A 302 -9.01 -4.37 24.09
C ASP A 302 -9.61 -2.96 24.25
N VAL A 303 -9.40 -2.35 25.42
CA VAL A 303 -9.86 -1.01 25.79
C VAL A 303 -8.90 -0.43 26.84
N GLY A 304 -8.63 0.87 26.80
CA GLY A 304 -7.68 1.57 27.68
C GLY A 304 -8.19 1.81 29.11
N ILE A 305 -8.42 0.73 29.87
CA ILE A 305 -8.78 0.77 31.28
C ILE A 305 -7.73 0.07 32.15
N GLU A 306 -7.60 0.52 33.40
CA GLU A 306 -6.55 0.10 34.34
C GLU A 306 -6.47 -1.42 34.49
N ARG A 307 -7.62 -2.07 34.72
CA ARG A 307 -7.73 -3.53 34.85
C ARG A 307 -7.11 -4.30 33.70
N TYR A 308 -7.27 -3.84 32.46
CA TYR A 308 -6.71 -4.54 31.30
C TYR A 308 -5.21 -4.28 31.16
N TYR A 309 -4.74 -3.09 31.53
CA TYR A 309 -3.32 -2.77 31.58
C TYR A 309 -2.59 -3.57 32.65
N GLU A 310 -3.17 -3.73 33.84
CA GLU A 310 -2.65 -4.59 34.90
C GLU A 310 -2.50 -6.04 34.39
N MET A 311 -3.56 -6.60 33.80
CA MET A 311 -3.51 -7.93 33.18
C MET A 311 -2.47 -8.02 32.07
N ALA A 312 -2.35 -7.02 31.20
CA ALA A 312 -1.38 -7.01 30.14
C ALA A 312 0.05 -7.00 30.69
N ALA A 313 0.35 -6.13 31.65
CA ALA A 313 1.65 -6.03 32.28
C ALA A 313 2.10 -7.37 32.88
N GLU A 314 1.20 -8.15 33.49
CA GLU A 314 1.51 -9.50 33.97
C GLU A 314 1.94 -10.46 32.85
N TYR A 315 1.35 -10.39 31.65
CA TYR A 315 1.77 -11.20 30.51
C TYR A 315 3.13 -10.72 29.97
N TYR A 316 3.29 -9.42 29.76
CA TYR A 316 4.51 -8.87 29.16
C TYR A 316 5.73 -8.92 30.09
N ALA A 317 5.53 -8.95 31.41
CA ALA A 317 6.57 -9.22 32.39
C ALA A 317 7.17 -10.63 32.24
N LYS A 318 6.41 -11.60 31.69
CA LYS A 318 6.89 -12.98 31.47
C LYS A 318 7.83 -13.10 30.26
N LEU A 319 7.85 -12.12 29.35
CA LEU A 319 8.81 -12.11 28.24
C LEU A 319 10.21 -11.76 28.78
N LYS A 320 11.17 -12.67 28.56
CA LYS A 320 12.55 -12.56 29.08
C LYS A 320 13.46 -11.66 28.24
N THR A 321 13.10 -11.45 26.98
CA THR A 321 13.82 -10.59 26.05
C THR A 321 13.41 -9.13 26.24
N GLU A 322 14.30 -8.21 25.86
CA GLU A 322 13.99 -6.80 25.72
C GLU A 322 12.81 -6.58 24.75
N LYS A 323 12.04 -5.51 25.01
CA LYS A 323 10.79 -5.22 24.33
C LYS A 323 10.79 -3.78 23.81
N LEU A 324 10.21 -3.57 22.63
CA LEU A 324 9.77 -2.27 22.14
C LEU A 324 8.27 -2.37 21.87
N ILE A 325 7.48 -1.56 22.56
CA ILE A 325 6.02 -1.59 22.50
C ILE A 325 5.55 -0.21 22.06
N VAL A 326 4.74 -0.15 21.00
CA VAL A 326 4.06 1.08 20.57
C VAL A 326 2.55 0.94 20.81
N PRO A 327 1.84 2.01 21.14
CA PRO A 327 0.39 1.96 21.34
C PRO A 327 -0.35 1.83 20.01
N GLY A 328 -1.41 1.03 20.02
CA GLY A 328 -2.46 1.00 19.01
C GLY A 328 -3.64 1.87 19.41
N HIS A 329 -4.70 1.82 18.61
CA HIS A 329 -5.86 2.68 18.81
C HIS A 329 -6.71 2.24 20.00
N ASN A 330 -6.79 0.93 20.28
CA ASN A 330 -7.52 0.43 21.45
C ASN A 330 -6.82 0.82 22.77
N ASP A 331 -5.49 0.90 22.73
CA ASP A 331 -4.64 1.19 23.88
C ASP A 331 -4.88 2.60 24.46
N ILE A 332 -5.27 3.56 23.63
CA ILE A 332 -5.38 4.99 24.02
C ILE A 332 -6.83 5.50 24.09
N THR A 333 -7.77 4.58 24.28
CA THR A 333 -9.16 4.91 24.64
C THR A 333 -9.28 5.18 26.14
N TYR A 334 -10.26 5.97 26.58
CA TYR A 334 -10.49 6.33 27.98
C TYR A 334 -9.22 6.88 28.67
N LEU A 335 -8.75 6.24 29.75
CA LEU A 335 -7.53 6.61 30.47
C LEU A 335 -6.26 6.02 29.84
N GLY A 336 -6.41 5.34 28.70
CA GLY A 336 -5.36 4.55 28.07
C GLY A 336 -4.10 5.32 27.73
N TYR A 337 -4.19 6.62 27.43
CA TYR A 337 -3.02 7.45 27.18
C TYR A 337 -2.10 7.56 28.40
N ASP A 338 -2.66 7.74 29.59
CA ASP A 338 -1.90 7.82 30.83
C ASP A 338 -1.47 6.42 31.30
N LEU A 339 -2.39 5.45 31.22
CA LEU A 339 -2.15 4.06 31.63
C LEU A 339 -1.08 3.38 30.77
N PHE A 340 -1.04 3.63 29.46
CA PHE A 340 0.01 3.10 28.60
C PHE A 340 1.39 3.52 29.11
N ARG A 341 1.56 4.81 29.40
CA ARG A 341 2.82 5.38 29.88
C ARG A 341 3.18 4.86 31.27
N GLU A 342 2.20 4.70 32.14
CA GLU A 342 2.40 4.16 33.49
C GLU A 342 2.90 2.71 33.47
N TYR A 343 2.28 1.85 32.64
CA TYR A 343 2.57 0.41 32.63
C TYR A 343 3.69 0.00 31.67
N PHE A 344 3.87 0.72 30.55
CA PHE A 344 4.84 0.37 29.50
C PHE A 344 5.88 1.45 29.21
N GLY A 345 5.74 2.65 29.77
CA GLY A 345 6.62 3.78 29.49
C GLY A 345 6.36 4.45 28.14
N GLU A 346 7.14 5.48 27.84
CA GLU A 346 7.14 6.08 26.51
C GLU A 346 7.90 5.18 25.52
N PRO A 347 7.39 4.99 24.29
CA PRO A 347 8.14 4.25 23.27
C PRO A 347 9.41 5.02 22.88
N GLU A 348 10.56 4.51 23.32
CA GLU A 348 11.88 5.07 23.04
C GLU A 348 12.59 4.35 21.88
N ILE A 349 13.50 5.06 21.21
CA ILE A 349 14.38 4.48 20.20
C ILE A 349 15.24 3.39 20.85
N LYS A 350 15.33 2.22 20.21
CA LYS A 350 16.19 1.13 20.66
C LYS A 350 17.37 0.95 19.71
N GLU A 351 18.58 0.92 20.25
CA GLU A 351 19.80 0.70 19.49
C GLU A 351 20.44 -0.64 19.89
N PHE A 352 20.75 -1.48 18.90
CA PHE A 352 21.42 -2.75 19.06
C PHE A 352 22.63 -2.80 18.13
N GLY A 353 23.76 -2.24 18.57
CA GLY A 353 24.94 -2.08 17.71
C GLY A 353 24.62 -1.24 16.46
N ASP A 354 24.66 -1.90 15.31
CA ASP A 354 24.40 -1.31 13.99
C ASP A 354 22.90 -1.19 13.64
N PHE A 355 22.01 -1.64 14.53
CA PHE A 355 20.56 -1.62 14.33
C PHE A 355 19.90 -0.52 15.15
N VAL A 356 18.94 0.19 14.56
CA VAL A 356 18.11 1.21 15.25
C VAL A 356 16.64 0.95 14.97
N PHE A 357 15.84 0.90 16.03
CA PHE A 357 14.40 0.76 15.98
C PHE A 357 13.74 2.07 16.40
N ILE A 358 13.06 2.73 15.47
CA ILE A 358 12.45 4.04 15.64
C ILE A 358 10.93 3.85 15.82
N PRO A 359 10.39 4.01 17.04
CA PRO A 359 8.94 3.98 17.24
C PRO A 359 8.29 5.26 16.72
N ILE A 360 7.16 5.11 16.03
CA ILE A 360 6.30 6.20 15.57
C ILE A 360 4.89 5.99 16.10
N LEU A 361 4.43 6.96 16.89
CA LEU A 361 3.07 6.98 17.41
C LEU A 361 2.12 7.37 16.28
N THR A 362 1.19 6.47 15.99
CA THR A 362 0.16 6.68 14.97
C THR A 362 -1.22 6.80 15.59
N ALA A 363 -1.45 6.23 16.77
CA ALA A 363 -2.76 6.21 17.41
C ALA A 363 -3.21 7.61 17.85
N GLN A 364 -4.51 7.90 17.69
CA GLN A 364 -5.15 9.12 18.18
C GLN A 364 -6.24 8.80 19.21
N TYR A 365 -6.45 9.74 20.12
CA TYR A 365 -7.40 9.59 21.22
C TYR A 365 -8.83 9.34 20.72
N GLU A 366 -9.50 8.32 21.28
CA GLU A 366 -10.92 7.98 21.01
C GLU A 366 -11.26 7.75 19.53
N THR A 367 -10.30 7.26 18.75
CA THR A 367 -10.53 6.93 17.34
C THR A 367 -9.64 5.80 16.88
N SER A 368 -10.18 4.94 16.01
CA SER A 368 -9.40 3.94 15.28
C SER A 368 -8.55 4.55 14.17
N ILE A 369 -8.75 5.83 13.82
CA ILE A 369 -7.98 6.53 12.81
C ILE A 369 -6.64 6.96 13.39
N GLY A 370 -5.57 6.45 12.82
CA GLY A 370 -4.22 6.91 13.04
C GLY A 370 -3.77 8.08 12.16
N VAL A 371 -2.86 8.87 12.70
CA VAL A 371 -2.18 10.01 12.06
C VAL A 371 -0.78 10.11 12.67
N VAL A 372 0.28 10.19 11.84
CA VAL A 372 1.63 10.57 12.33
C VAL A 372 1.71 12.07 12.56
N GLY A 373 1.03 12.85 11.71
CA GLY A 373 0.94 14.29 11.80
C GLY A 373 2.21 14.99 11.31
N ARG A 374 2.12 16.31 11.10
CA ARG A 374 3.23 17.10 10.52
C ARG A 374 4.46 17.14 11.41
N ILE A 375 4.27 17.15 12.73
CA ILE A 375 5.37 17.13 13.70
C ILE A 375 6.02 15.74 13.72
N GLY A 376 5.23 14.67 13.81
CA GLY A 376 5.73 13.29 13.74
C GLY A 376 6.48 13.01 12.43
N GLN A 377 5.99 13.50 11.30
CA GLN A 377 6.67 13.39 10.00
C GLN A 377 8.04 14.10 9.99
N LYS A 378 8.15 15.28 10.62
CA LYS A 378 9.43 15.99 10.76
C LYS A 378 10.40 15.23 11.66
N ILE A 379 9.90 14.70 12.79
CA ILE A 379 10.69 13.88 13.72
C ILE A 379 11.20 12.64 13.02
N LEU A 380 10.33 11.90 12.32
CA LEU A 380 10.69 10.71 11.55
C LEU A 380 11.81 11.01 10.56
N ARG A 381 11.66 12.05 9.73
CA ARG A 381 12.71 12.46 8.79
C ARG A 381 14.02 12.79 9.51
N SER A 382 13.96 13.57 10.59
CA SER A 382 15.14 13.94 11.37
C SER A 382 15.87 12.72 11.93
N LYS A 383 15.12 11.72 12.43
CA LYS A 383 15.69 10.50 13.00
C LYS A 383 16.27 9.58 11.93
N LEU A 384 15.63 9.47 10.76
CA LEU A 384 16.19 8.71 9.65
C LEU A 384 17.51 9.32 9.15
N GLU A 385 17.61 10.65 9.09
CA GLU A 385 18.88 11.32 8.74
C GLU A 385 19.95 11.15 9.84
N GLU A 386 19.57 11.27 11.11
CA GLU A 386 20.47 11.06 12.26
C GLU A 386 21.09 9.66 12.26
N TYR A 387 20.32 8.64 11.86
CA TYR A 387 20.74 7.23 11.88
C TYR A 387 20.98 6.63 10.49
N LYS A 388 21.23 7.46 9.46
CA LYS A 388 21.42 7.01 8.07
C LYS A 388 22.57 6.02 7.86
N GLU A 389 23.56 6.04 8.76
CA GLU A 389 24.72 5.15 8.79
C GLU A 389 24.46 3.85 9.57
N LYS A 390 23.21 3.60 9.99
CA LYS A 390 22.79 2.37 10.68
C LYS A 390 21.72 1.65 9.86
N PHE A 391 21.43 0.40 10.22
CA PHE A 391 20.24 -0.29 9.75
C PHE A 391 19.02 0.25 10.50
N THR A 392 18.13 0.93 9.79
CA THR A 392 16.96 1.58 10.39
C THR A 392 15.69 0.76 10.19
N ALA A 393 15.01 0.47 11.31
CA ALA A 393 13.72 -0.18 11.34
C ALA A 393 12.68 0.74 11.98
N VAL A 394 11.61 1.08 11.25
CA VAL A 394 10.53 1.93 11.78
C VAL A 394 9.39 1.06 12.30
N VAL A 395 8.91 1.36 13.50
CA VAL A 395 7.86 0.59 14.19
C VAL A 395 6.64 1.47 14.41
N MET A 396 5.47 1.03 13.96
CA MET A 396 4.20 1.71 14.23
C MET A 396 3.06 0.71 14.33
N HIS A 397 1.87 1.16 14.71
CA HIS A 397 0.68 0.31 14.75
C HIS A 397 -0.05 0.27 13.41
N HIS A 398 -0.48 1.44 12.92
CA HIS A 398 -1.31 1.56 11.73
C HIS A 398 -0.57 1.20 10.43
N ASN A 399 -1.30 0.66 9.47
CA ASN A 399 -0.73 0.13 8.23
C ASN A 399 -0.41 1.22 7.21
N LEU A 400 0.77 1.13 6.61
CA LEU A 400 1.18 1.98 5.47
C LEU A 400 0.75 1.42 4.12
N VAL A 401 0.55 0.11 4.06
CA VAL A 401 0.18 -0.61 2.85
C VAL A 401 -1.11 -1.39 3.11
N PRO A 402 -1.95 -1.60 2.08
CA PRO A 402 -3.17 -2.38 2.23
C PRO A 402 -2.86 -3.81 2.66
N ILE A 403 -3.57 -4.30 3.68
CA ILE A 403 -3.41 -5.66 4.21
C ILE A 403 -4.50 -6.57 3.63
N PRO A 404 -4.15 -7.71 3.00
CA PRO A 404 -5.12 -8.66 2.48
C PRO A 404 -6.07 -9.16 3.56
N ARG A 405 -7.35 -9.34 3.20
CA ARG A 405 -8.43 -9.83 4.07
C ARG A 405 -8.68 -8.99 5.34
N SER A 406 -8.15 -7.77 5.39
CA SER A 406 -8.47 -6.81 6.46
C SER A 406 -9.84 -6.15 6.22
N ARG A 407 -10.53 -5.80 7.31
CA ARG A 407 -11.70 -4.90 7.25
C ARG A 407 -11.29 -3.43 7.12
N GLU A 408 -10.03 -3.14 7.40
CA GLU A 408 -9.59 -1.86 7.89
C GLU A 408 -8.64 -1.22 6.88
N LEU A 409 -9.11 -0.14 6.27
CA LEU A 409 -8.41 0.59 5.23
C LEU A 409 -8.41 2.07 5.56
N GLY A 410 -7.28 2.72 5.31
CA GLY A 410 -7.18 4.17 5.49
C GLY A 410 -7.17 4.63 6.94
N PHE A 411 -6.90 3.76 7.91
CA PHE A 411 -6.67 4.15 9.29
C PHE A 411 -5.30 4.81 9.51
N LEU A 412 -4.52 5.10 8.47
CA LEU A 412 -3.45 6.09 8.59
C LEU A 412 -3.71 7.20 7.59
N GLU A 413 -4.33 8.29 8.07
CA GLU A 413 -4.82 9.38 7.23
C GLU A 413 -3.71 10.17 6.54
N ASP A 414 -2.44 10.00 6.91
CA ASP A 414 -1.30 10.63 6.26
C ASP A 414 -0.29 9.60 5.72
N ALA A 415 -0.73 8.36 5.52
CA ALA A 415 0.09 7.24 5.06
C ALA A 415 0.89 7.56 3.80
N GLY A 416 0.32 8.27 2.82
CA GLY A 416 1.04 8.63 1.59
C GLY A 416 2.26 9.51 1.85
N ASN A 417 2.17 10.46 2.79
CA ASN A 417 3.31 11.30 3.17
C ASN A 417 4.35 10.52 4.00
N VAL A 418 3.88 9.65 4.89
CA VAL A 418 4.76 8.80 5.70
C VAL A 418 5.51 7.80 4.80
N LEU A 419 4.81 7.16 3.85
CA LEU A 419 5.39 6.25 2.87
C LEU A 419 6.43 6.95 1.99
N LYS A 420 6.16 8.19 1.56
CA LYS A 420 7.15 9.01 0.87
C LYS A 420 8.40 9.24 1.70
N ILE A 421 8.27 9.63 2.96
CA ILE A 421 9.42 9.80 3.87
C ILE A 421 10.21 8.50 3.98
N LEU A 422 9.56 7.36 4.21
CA LEU A 422 10.22 6.06 4.38
C LEU A 422 10.92 5.55 3.11
N THR A 423 10.43 5.93 1.93
CA THR A 423 11.02 5.52 0.65
C THR A 423 12.13 6.47 0.19
N GLU A 424 11.98 7.78 0.41
CA GLU A 424 12.99 8.81 0.11
C GLU A 424 14.15 8.76 1.12
N GLU A 425 13.84 8.86 2.42
CA GLU A 425 14.76 8.76 3.54
C GLU A 425 14.99 7.27 3.82
N ARG A 426 16.13 6.77 3.33
CA ARG A 426 16.58 5.37 3.41
C ARG A 426 16.11 4.66 4.70
N THR A 427 15.12 3.77 4.56
CA THR A 427 14.63 2.90 5.64
C THR A 427 14.77 1.43 5.23
N GLU A 428 15.39 0.60 6.06
CA GLU A 428 15.66 -0.81 5.74
C GLU A 428 14.51 -1.77 6.10
N LEU A 429 13.67 -1.43 7.07
CA LEU A 429 12.54 -2.26 7.49
C LEU A 429 11.43 -1.40 8.10
N VAL A 430 10.17 -1.75 7.83
CA VAL A 430 9.02 -1.15 8.51
C VAL A 430 8.13 -2.25 9.09
N MET A 431 7.70 -2.08 10.33
CA MET A 431 6.88 -3.04 11.05
C MET A 431 5.57 -2.39 11.53
N THR A 432 4.44 -2.98 11.13
CA THR A 432 3.07 -2.55 11.48
C THR A 432 2.30 -3.69 12.15
N GLY A 433 1.11 -3.43 12.69
CA GLY A 433 0.37 -4.44 13.46
C GLY A 433 -1.13 -4.54 13.21
N HIS A 434 -1.75 -3.54 12.59
CA HIS A 434 -3.20 -3.43 12.51
C HIS A 434 -3.82 -4.33 11.42
N GLY A 435 -5.12 -4.65 11.51
CA GLY A 435 -5.87 -5.40 10.49
C GLY A 435 -5.79 -6.93 10.62
N GLY A 436 -5.18 -7.44 11.69
CA GLY A 436 -5.24 -8.84 12.12
C GLY A 436 -4.70 -9.92 11.16
N ASN A 437 -3.94 -9.55 10.12
CA ASN A 437 -3.36 -10.49 9.17
C ASN A 437 -1.87 -10.24 8.98
N ALA A 438 -1.06 -11.30 9.08
CA ALA A 438 0.35 -11.20 8.76
C ALA A 438 0.56 -11.06 7.25
N PHE A 439 1.32 -10.05 6.83
CA PHE A 439 1.59 -9.77 5.43
C PHE A 439 2.95 -9.10 5.29
N GLY A 440 3.73 -9.48 4.27
CA GLY A 440 5.02 -8.90 3.98
C GLY A 440 5.09 -8.46 2.53
N VAL A 441 5.57 -7.25 2.28
CA VAL A 441 5.74 -6.72 0.92
C VAL A 441 6.86 -5.68 0.90
N ARG A 442 7.64 -5.61 -0.18
CA ARG A 442 8.61 -4.54 -0.41
C ARG A 442 8.02 -3.45 -1.27
N ILE A 443 7.99 -2.22 -0.76
CA ILE A 443 7.73 -1.02 -1.56
C ILE A 443 9.06 -0.34 -1.86
N GLU A 444 9.32 -0.10 -3.14
CA GLU A 444 10.60 0.39 -3.67
C GLU A 444 11.76 -0.48 -3.17
N ARG A 445 12.48 -0.04 -2.14
CA ARG A 445 13.58 -0.77 -1.51
C ARG A 445 13.27 -1.28 -0.11
N THR A 446 12.14 -0.89 0.47
CA THR A 446 11.83 -1.04 1.89
C THR A 446 10.78 -2.14 2.11
N PRO A 447 11.16 -3.27 2.73
CA PRO A 447 10.21 -4.25 3.25
C PRO A 447 9.31 -3.64 4.33
N VAL A 448 8.01 -3.86 4.19
CA VAL A 448 6.96 -3.54 5.15
C VAL A 448 6.33 -4.85 5.59
N ILE A 449 6.35 -5.12 6.89
CA ILE A 449 5.88 -6.37 7.48
C ILE A 449 4.80 -6.05 8.51
N ASN A 450 3.59 -6.53 8.26
CA ASN A 450 2.48 -6.46 9.19
C ASN A 450 2.43 -7.73 10.05
N ALA A 451 2.19 -7.56 11.35
CA ALA A 451 1.87 -8.67 12.24
C ALA A 451 0.40 -9.09 12.10
N GLY A 452 0.14 -10.39 12.26
CA GLY A 452 -1.22 -10.86 12.53
C GLY A 452 -1.59 -10.69 14.01
N SER A 453 -2.84 -10.97 14.35
CA SER A 453 -3.26 -10.95 15.75
C SER A 453 -2.72 -12.13 16.54
N ILE A 454 -2.03 -11.86 17.64
CA ILE A 454 -1.45 -12.90 18.50
C ILE A 454 -2.47 -13.61 19.39
N SER A 455 -3.57 -12.95 19.79
CA SER A 455 -4.55 -13.56 20.71
C SER A 455 -5.99 -13.04 20.62
N TRP A 456 -6.34 -12.19 19.66
CA TRP A 456 -7.72 -11.74 19.47
C TRP A 456 -8.50 -12.70 18.57
N GLU A 457 -9.74 -13.04 18.93
CA GLU A 457 -10.55 -14.02 18.20
C GLU A 457 -11.14 -13.47 16.89
N LEU A 458 -11.39 -12.16 16.80
CA LEU A 458 -12.12 -11.55 15.69
C LEU A 458 -11.26 -11.22 14.46
N HIS A 459 -10.06 -11.78 14.36
CA HIS A 459 -9.19 -11.64 13.20
C HIS A 459 -9.72 -12.42 11.98
N ARG A 460 -9.22 -12.09 10.78
CA ARG A 460 -9.57 -12.78 9.51
C ARG A 460 -8.45 -13.66 8.95
N ASN A 461 -7.42 -13.89 9.75
CA ASN A 461 -6.28 -14.69 9.34
C ASN A 461 -6.63 -16.18 9.21
N PRO A 462 -6.56 -16.79 8.01
CA PRO A 462 -6.80 -18.22 7.83
C PRO A 462 -5.76 -19.09 8.54
N PHE A 463 -4.58 -18.53 8.87
CA PHE A 463 -3.54 -19.24 9.61
C PHE A 463 -3.82 -19.28 11.12
N GLY A 464 -4.83 -18.54 11.58
CA GLY A 464 -5.18 -18.39 13.00
C GLY A 464 -4.37 -17.30 13.69
N ASN A 465 -4.45 -17.28 15.03
CA ASN A 465 -3.64 -16.38 15.83
C ASN A 465 -2.15 -16.65 15.61
N SER A 466 -1.37 -15.60 15.43
CA SER A 466 0.02 -15.69 14.96
C SER A 466 0.88 -14.54 15.44
N PHE A 467 2.20 -14.74 15.41
CA PHE A 467 3.21 -13.68 15.49
C PHE A 467 4.26 -13.90 14.40
N ASN A 468 5.07 -12.89 14.11
CA ASN A 468 6.11 -12.99 13.09
C ASN A 468 7.48 -13.30 13.72
N LEU A 469 8.26 -14.13 13.04
CA LEU A 469 9.68 -14.34 13.26
C LEU A 469 10.43 -13.69 12.11
N ILE A 470 11.22 -12.66 12.40
CA ILE A 470 12.02 -11.93 11.42
C ILE A 470 13.50 -12.18 11.75
N ASP A 471 14.20 -12.82 10.82
CA ASP A 471 15.64 -13.05 10.90
C ASP A 471 16.34 -12.12 9.90
N ILE A 472 17.31 -11.34 10.39
CA ILE A 472 18.17 -10.48 9.59
C ILE A 472 19.54 -11.13 9.46
N TYR A 473 19.94 -11.35 8.22
CA TYR A 473 21.27 -11.81 7.82
C TYR A 473 22.04 -10.65 7.18
N GLU A 474 23.32 -10.85 6.90
CA GLU A 474 24.16 -9.83 6.27
C GLU A 474 23.58 -9.28 4.96
N ASP A 475 22.92 -10.11 4.15
CA ASP A 475 22.44 -9.74 2.83
C ASP A 475 20.94 -9.82 2.61
N ILE A 476 20.18 -10.42 3.54
CA ILE A 476 18.75 -10.64 3.40
C ILE A 476 17.98 -10.47 4.73
N ILE A 477 16.71 -10.10 4.61
CA ILE A 477 15.70 -10.16 5.67
C ILE A 477 14.75 -11.30 5.32
N VAL A 478 14.51 -12.21 6.27
CA VAL A 478 13.58 -13.33 6.12
C VAL A 478 12.51 -13.22 7.18
N ALA A 479 11.25 -13.26 6.77
CA ALA A 479 10.12 -13.20 7.69
C ALA A 479 9.20 -14.40 7.54
N PHE A 480 8.85 -14.99 8.69
CA PHE A 480 7.87 -16.06 8.79
C PHE A 480 6.73 -15.65 9.71
N GLU A 481 5.52 -15.97 9.30
CA GLU A 481 4.36 -16.02 10.17
C GLU A 481 4.39 -17.35 10.95
N ILE A 482 4.25 -17.27 12.26
CA ILE A 482 4.27 -18.39 13.19
C ILE A 482 2.89 -18.52 13.84
N GLN A 483 2.26 -19.69 13.69
CA GLN A 483 0.98 -19.97 14.32
C GLN A 483 1.17 -20.14 15.84
N ALA A 484 0.41 -19.40 16.64
CA ALA A 484 0.65 -19.23 18.08
C ALA A 484 0.29 -20.46 18.94
N THR A 485 -0.51 -21.40 18.42
CA THR A 485 -0.95 -22.63 19.12
C THR A 485 0.00 -23.81 18.92
N TRP A 486 0.38 -24.10 17.67
CA TRP A 486 1.10 -25.32 17.26
C TRP A 486 2.52 -25.01 16.75
N GLY A 487 2.81 -23.74 16.42
CA GLY A 487 4.13 -23.31 15.95
C GLY A 487 4.44 -23.61 14.49
N SER A 488 3.41 -23.93 13.68
CA SER A 488 3.51 -24.02 12.21
C SER A 488 4.04 -22.71 11.63
N ARG A 489 4.79 -22.80 10.53
CA ARG A 489 5.43 -21.64 9.89
C ARG A 489 4.93 -21.42 8.47
N LYS A 490 4.73 -20.16 8.08
CA LYS A 490 4.41 -19.72 6.72
C LYS A 490 5.37 -18.60 6.33
N LEU A 491 5.98 -18.69 5.16
CA LEU A 491 6.89 -17.65 4.68
C LEU A 491 6.08 -16.39 4.32
N LEU A 492 6.47 -15.24 4.85
CA LEU A 492 5.92 -13.93 4.47
C LEU A 492 6.74 -13.30 3.35
N GLY A 493 8.06 -13.43 3.40
CA GLY A 493 8.93 -12.96 2.33
C GLY A 493 10.40 -13.11 2.64
N ILE A 494 11.20 -12.96 1.58
CA ILE A 494 12.66 -12.92 1.62
C ILE A 494 13.09 -11.70 0.79
N TRP A 495 13.74 -10.74 1.43
CA TRP A 495 14.14 -9.50 0.78
C TRP A 495 15.63 -9.30 0.88
N LYS A 496 16.29 -9.11 -0.27
CA LYS A 496 17.68 -8.70 -0.30
C LYS A 496 17.82 -7.28 0.24
N ILE A 497 18.79 -7.10 1.14
CA ILE A 497 19.26 -5.81 1.61
C ILE A 497 20.06 -5.18 0.46
N LYS A 498 19.44 -4.23 -0.23
CA LYS A 498 19.98 -3.54 -1.42
C LYS A 498 20.74 -2.25 -1.07
N THR A 499 20.85 -1.90 0.20
CA THR A 499 21.51 -0.68 0.69
C THR A 499 22.91 -0.96 1.24
N GLU A 500 23.74 0.09 1.33
CA GLU A 500 25.07 0.06 1.97
C GLU A 500 24.92 -0.02 3.49
N VAL A 501 24.72 -1.24 4.00
CA VAL A 501 24.57 -1.48 5.44
C VAL A 501 25.92 -1.44 6.17
N PRO A 502 25.93 -1.12 7.48
CA PRO A 502 27.16 -0.79 8.22
C PRO A 502 28.19 -1.93 8.27
N TRP A 503 27.73 -3.18 8.12
CA TRP A 503 28.54 -4.38 8.14
C TRP A 503 29.01 -4.86 6.76
N LYS A 504 28.62 -4.18 5.67
CA LYS A 504 29.13 -4.43 4.31
C LYS A 504 30.15 -3.36 3.94
N ASN A 505 31.40 -3.56 4.39
CA ASN A 505 32.55 -2.82 3.87
C ASN A 505 32.93 -3.30 2.47
#